data_AF-A0A1M6I1W9-F1
#
_entry.id   AF-A0A1M6I1W9-F1
#
_cell.length_a   1.000
_cell.length_b   1.000
_cell.length_c   1.000
_cell.angle_alpha   90.00
_cell.angle_beta   90.00
_cell.angle_gamma   90.00
#
_symmetry.space_group_name_H-M   'P 1'
#
loop_
_entity.id
_entity.type
_entity.pdbx_description
1 polymer ?
#
loop_
_entity_poly.entity_id
_entity_poly.type
_entity_poly.pdbx_seq_one_letter_code
_entity_poly.pdbx_strand_id
1 'polypeptide(L)'
;MNSSLFYKTLRENFPFEPTLKQDVFLQKISEFVTNNNTSELFILKGYAGTGKTTIISTLVNYLQNVKRKYILLAPTGRAAKVISNYSSKQAFTIHKRIYFPKKSKSGGISFTLQQNKFKNTVFIVDESSMIADSNQDSKMYQYGSLLDDLMYYVDSGENCKLIFIGDTAQLPPIGMDVSPALDIDMMSLHFDKEVYHIELDEVMRQAESSGILYNATQLRELLKQSYITDFQFRLNPFKDIVRLQDSYEILDAIHDSFRQYGADETTFIVRSNKRANQYNQQIRAKILDRESELAVGDLLMVVKNNYFWLKETSEAGFIANGDIIEVQRIKNIVELYGFKFATVTVKMVDYPDQPAFETVLLLDTLTSESPSLTYDESNMLYNEVMKDFEDEKHQYRKFLKVKSSPHFNALQVKFSYAMTCHKSQGGQWHTVFIEQPYLPNGIDIDYIRWLYTAVTRAKEKLYLIGFKNDFFEE
;
A
#
# COMPACT_ATOMS: atom_id res chain seq x y z
N MET A 1 24.86 24.81 6.22
CA MET A 1 25.62 23.76 6.92
C MET A 1 26.29 22.91 5.84
N ASN A 2 27.58 22.60 5.95
CA ASN A 2 28.26 21.72 5.00
C ASN A 2 27.96 20.24 5.31
N SER A 3 28.32 19.32 4.41
CA SER A 3 28.02 17.88 4.53
C SER A 3 28.51 17.28 5.85
N SER A 4 29.76 17.58 6.25
CA SER A 4 30.36 17.07 7.47
C SER A 4 29.61 17.49 8.75
N LEU A 5 29.22 18.77 8.85
CA LEU A 5 28.48 19.27 10.00
C LEU A 5 27.03 18.73 10.02
N PHE A 6 26.43 18.53 8.85
CA PHE A 6 25.10 17.94 8.75
C PHE A 6 25.10 16.46 9.13
N TYR A 7 26.09 15.69 8.67
CA TYR A 7 26.30 14.30 9.10
C TYR A 7 26.45 14.20 10.61
N LYS A 8 27.29 15.04 11.22
CA LYS A 8 27.45 15.09 12.67
C LYS A 8 26.12 15.37 13.38
N THR A 9 25.33 16.31 12.85
CA THR A 9 23.98 16.61 13.37
C THR A 9 23.07 15.38 13.29
N LEU A 10 23.01 14.71 12.13
CA LEU A 10 22.17 13.53 11.97
C LEU A 10 22.60 12.41 12.92
N ARG A 11 23.90 12.17 13.08
CA ARG A 11 24.45 11.13 13.96
C ARG A 11 24.19 11.42 15.43
N GLU A 12 24.38 12.66 15.88
CA GLU A 12 24.13 13.07 17.28
C GLU A 12 22.65 13.01 17.67
N ASN A 13 21.76 13.19 16.69
CA ASN A 13 20.31 13.17 16.90
C ASN A 13 19.67 11.85 16.44
N PHE A 14 20.46 10.86 16.03
CA PHE A 14 19.94 9.52 15.76
C PHE A 14 19.59 8.88 17.12
N PRO A 15 18.37 8.33 17.28
CA PRO A 15 17.89 7.89 18.60
C PRO A 15 18.61 6.66 19.17
N PHE A 16 19.45 6.01 18.37
CA PHE A 16 20.18 4.79 18.74
C PHE A 16 21.65 4.90 18.30
N GLU A 17 22.47 3.92 18.68
CA GLU A 17 23.76 3.73 18.03
C GLU A 17 23.53 3.18 16.62
N PRO A 18 23.95 3.89 15.55
CA PRO A 18 23.72 3.43 14.19
C PRO A 18 24.57 2.19 13.88
N THR A 19 24.02 1.24 13.12
CA THR A 19 24.83 0.17 12.55
C THR A 19 25.82 0.72 11.52
N LEU A 20 26.80 -0.09 11.11
CA LEU A 20 27.80 0.35 10.12
C LEU A 20 27.15 0.91 8.85
N LYS A 21 26.18 0.20 8.28
CA LYS A 21 25.51 0.65 7.06
C LYS A 21 24.57 1.82 7.29
N GLN A 22 23.98 1.95 8.48
CA GLN A 22 23.22 3.16 8.83
C GLN A 22 24.17 4.37 8.91
N ASP A 23 25.34 4.25 9.54
CA ASP A 23 26.33 5.34 9.60
C ASP A 23 26.82 5.73 8.20
N VAL A 24 27.12 4.75 7.33
CA VAL A 24 27.47 5.02 5.92
C VAL A 24 26.30 5.69 5.18
N PHE A 25 25.05 5.29 5.43
CA PHE A 25 23.89 6.01 4.89
C PHE A 25 23.90 7.47 5.35
N LEU A 26 24.08 7.74 6.65
CA LEU A 26 24.09 9.10 7.19
C LEU A 26 25.19 9.97 6.57
N GLN A 27 26.35 9.38 6.24
CA GLN A 27 27.42 10.07 5.51
C GLN A 27 27.00 10.37 4.06
N LYS A 28 26.63 9.35 3.28
CA LYS A 28 26.23 9.50 1.87
C LYS A 28 25.05 10.45 1.70
N ILE A 29 24.03 10.33 2.55
CA ILE A 29 22.85 11.17 2.46
C ILE A 29 23.17 12.63 2.77
N SER A 30 24.13 12.88 3.67
CA SER A 30 24.55 14.23 4.00
C SER A 30 25.23 14.91 2.81
N GLU A 31 26.06 14.20 2.07
CA GLU A 31 26.63 14.69 0.81
C GLU A 31 25.55 14.95 -0.23
N PHE A 32 24.67 13.97 -0.44
CA PHE A 32 23.58 14.05 -1.41
C PHE A 32 22.65 15.25 -1.18
N VAL A 33 22.20 15.51 0.06
CA VAL A 33 21.23 16.60 0.31
C VAL A 33 21.86 17.99 0.42
N THR A 34 23.17 18.08 0.69
CA THR A 34 23.88 19.36 0.82
C THR A 34 24.46 19.87 -0.49
N ASN A 35 24.71 19.00 -1.48
CA ASN A 35 25.09 19.43 -2.81
C ASN A 35 23.87 19.97 -3.61
N ASN A 36 24.12 20.62 -4.75
CA ASN A 36 23.10 21.17 -5.65
C ASN A 36 22.99 20.43 -6.99
N ASN A 37 23.58 19.24 -7.11
CA ASN A 37 23.52 18.46 -8.33
C ASN A 37 22.14 17.79 -8.44
N THR A 38 21.39 18.16 -9.48
CA THR A 38 20.04 17.66 -9.75
C THR A 38 20.04 16.42 -10.64
N SER A 39 21.20 16.01 -11.16
CA SER A 39 21.37 14.76 -11.91
C SER A 39 21.69 13.57 -11.00
N GLU A 40 21.35 13.65 -9.72
CA GLU A 40 21.57 12.59 -8.74
C GLU A 40 20.24 12.04 -8.21
N LEU A 41 20.24 10.74 -7.92
CA LEU A 41 19.15 10.01 -7.26
C LEU A 41 19.73 9.27 -6.05
N PHE A 42 18.92 9.07 -5.00
CA PHE A 42 19.29 8.18 -3.90
C PHE A 42 18.31 6.99 -3.80
N ILE A 43 18.84 5.77 -3.70
CA ILE A 43 18.06 4.54 -3.45
C ILE A 43 18.49 3.94 -2.10
N LEU A 44 17.58 3.94 -1.14
CA LEU A 44 17.73 3.26 0.14
C LEU A 44 16.97 1.94 0.13
N LYS A 45 17.69 0.83 -0.01
CA LYS A 45 17.13 -0.49 0.18
C LYS A 45 17.25 -0.89 1.65
N GLY A 46 16.30 -1.66 2.14
CA GLY A 46 16.49 -2.35 3.39
C GLY A 46 15.34 -3.25 3.76
N TYR A 47 15.62 -4.26 4.56
CA TYR A 47 14.63 -5.26 4.96
C TYR A 47 13.78 -4.80 6.16
N ALA A 48 12.80 -5.60 6.54
CA ALA A 48 12.05 -5.38 7.77
C ALA A 48 13.00 -5.38 8.98
N GLY A 49 12.77 -4.47 9.93
CA GLY A 49 13.58 -4.38 11.15
C GLY A 49 14.95 -3.71 11.02
N THR A 50 15.36 -3.22 9.83
CA THR A 50 16.69 -2.61 9.62
C THR A 50 16.75 -1.10 9.92
N GLY A 51 15.66 -0.53 10.43
CA GLY A 51 15.62 0.87 10.89
C GLY A 51 15.40 1.94 9.82
N LYS A 52 14.95 1.57 8.61
CA LYS A 52 14.64 2.50 7.50
C LYS A 52 13.78 3.68 7.98
N THR A 53 12.67 3.39 8.66
CA THR A 53 11.72 4.41 9.11
C THR A 53 12.34 5.37 10.13
N THR A 54 13.19 4.87 11.04
CA THR A 54 13.92 5.70 12.00
C THR A 54 14.89 6.64 11.29
N ILE A 55 15.61 6.13 10.29
CA ILE A 55 16.52 6.93 9.46
C ILE A 55 15.78 8.04 8.73
N ILE A 56 14.64 7.73 8.10
CA ILE A 56 13.85 8.73 7.36
C ILE A 56 13.26 9.76 8.30
N SER A 57 12.74 9.34 9.46
CA SER A 57 12.26 10.27 10.49
C SER A 57 13.37 11.22 10.93
N THR A 58 14.59 10.71 11.16
CA THR A 58 15.76 11.52 11.53
C THR A 58 16.10 12.50 10.42
N LEU A 59 16.26 12.04 9.17
CA LEU A 59 16.58 12.90 8.03
C LEU A 59 15.56 14.05 7.89
N VAL A 60 14.28 13.72 7.87
CA VAL A 60 13.18 14.66 7.67
C VAL A 60 13.11 15.72 8.75
N ASN A 61 13.40 15.36 10.00
CA ASN A 61 13.42 16.30 11.12
C ASN A 61 14.56 17.33 11.03
N TYR A 62 15.68 16.99 10.41
CA TYR A 62 16.87 17.85 10.36
C TYR A 62 17.17 18.48 9.00
N LEU A 63 16.45 18.13 7.92
CA LEU A 63 16.64 18.72 6.57
C LEU A 63 16.58 20.26 6.55
N GLN A 64 15.84 20.87 7.48
CA GLN A 64 15.79 22.34 7.60
C GLN A 64 17.16 22.96 7.91
N ASN A 65 18.07 22.24 8.59
CA ASN A 65 19.41 22.72 8.94
C ASN A 65 20.30 22.96 7.71
N VAL A 66 19.98 22.29 6.60
CA VAL A 66 20.62 22.47 5.29
C VAL A 66 19.75 23.28 4.32
N LYS A 67 18.73 23.99 4.84
CA LYS A 67 17.77 24.81 4.08
C LYS A 67 17.01 24.02 3.01
N ARG A 68 16.82 22.71 3.23
CA ARG A 68 16.02 21.84 2.38
C ARG A 68 14.63 21.64 2.98
N LYS A 69 13.61 21.66 2.13
CA LYS A 69 12.26 21.17 2.46
C LYS A 69 12.17 19.69 2.12
N TYR A 70 11.10 19.03 2.55
CA TYR A 70 10.82 17.65 2.20
C TYR A 70 9.37 17.46 1.80
N ILE A 71 9.11 16.41 1.01
CA ILE A 71 7.78 15.88 0.72
C ILE A 71 7.85 14.37 0.86
N LEU A 72 7.02 13.82 1.75
CA LEU A 72 6.87 12.38 1.91
C LEU A 72 5.79 11.84 0.98
N LEU A 73 6.12 10.80 0.23
CA LEU A 73 5.28 10.15 -0.75
C LEU A 73 5.25 8.63 -0.53
N ALA A 74 4.16 8.01 -0.96
CA ALA A 74 4.07 6.56 -1.08
C ALA A 74 3.13 6.16 -2.25
N PRO A 75 3.21 4.92 -2.77
CA PRO A 75 2.34 4.46 -3.85
C PRO A 75 0.87 4.32 -3.47
N THR A 76 0.56 4.04 -2.20
CA THR A 76 -0.82 3.82 -1.72
C THR A 76 -1.17 4.74 -0.55
N GLY A 77 -2.46 5.02 -0.36
CA GLY A 77 -2.95 5.85 0.76
C GLY A 77 -2.55 5.25 2.11
N ARG A 78 -2.60 3.92 2.20
CA ARG A 78 -2.18 3.18 3.37
C ARG A 78 -0.69 3.28 3.68
N ALA A 79 0.17 3.11 2.68
CA ALA A 79 1.60 3.30 2.85
C ALA A 79 1.92 4.74 3.29
N ALA A 80 1.21 5.72 2.72
CA ALA A 80 1.33 7.12 3.13
C ALA A 80 0.92 7.32 4.61
N LYS A 81 -0.18 6.70 5.07
CA LYS A 81 -0.60 6.71 6.48
C LYS A 81 0.46 6.08 7.39
N VAL A 82 1.03 4.94 7.00
CA VAL A 82 2.08 4.26 7.75
C VAL A 82 3.29 5.17 7.94
N ILE A 83 3.89 5.69 6.86
CA ILE A 83 5.05 6.59 6.99
C ILE A 83 4.68 7.89 7.73
N SER A 84 3.45 8.38 7.60
CA SER A 84 2.97 9.54 8.37
C SER A 84 2.98 9.31 9.87
N ASN A 85 2.50 8.15 10.32
CA ASN A 85 2.46 7.81 11.74
C ASN A 85 3.87 7.74 12.34
N TYR A 86 4.78 7.01 11.69
CA TYR A 86 6.14 6.83 12.24
C TYR A 86 7.03 8.07 12.10
N SER A 87 6.84 8.90 11.07
CA SER A 87 7.59 10.16 10.93
C SER A 87 6.96 11.32 11.69
N SER A 88 5.70 11.17 12.14
CA SER A 88 4.86 12.26 12.66
C SER A 88 4.75 13.45 11.71
N LYS A 89 4.91 13.21 10.39
CA LYS A 89 4.79 14.21 9.32
C LYS A 89 3.76 13.78 8.30
N GLN A 90 3.09 14.75 7.67
CA GLN A 90 2.10 14.44 6.64
C GLN A 90 2.78 13.90 5.37
N ALA A 91 2.30 12.75 4.89
CA ALA A 91 2.69 12.10 3.65
C ALA A 91 1.48 11.98 2.73
N PHE A 92 1.76 11.82 1.43
CA PHE A 92 0.73 11.80 0.39
C PHE A 92 0.98 10.65 -0.56
N THR A 93 -0.06 10.24 -1.29
CA THR A 93 0.19 9.35 -2.43
C THR A 93 0.94 10.10 -3.53
N ILE A 94 1.74 9.37 -4.33
CA ILE A 94 2.42 9.94 -5.50
C ILE A 94 1.37 10.59 -6.42
N HIS A 95 0.27 9.87 -6.72
CA HIS A 95 -0.79 10.37 -7.59
C HIS A 95 -1.38 11.70 -7.11
N LYS A 96 -1.66 11.81 -5.81
CA LYS A 96 -2.21 13.04 -5.23
C LYS A 96 -1.25 14.22 -5.31
N ARG A 97 0.06 13.95 -5.23
CA ARG A 97 1.09 15.00 -5.29
C ARG A 97 1.30 15.51 -6.71
N ILE A 98 1.43 14.60 -7.68
CA ILE A 98 1.94 14.97 -9.00
C ILE A 98 0.83 15.21 -10.03
N TYR A 99 -0.42 14.79 -9.80
CA TYR A 99 -1.51 15.04 -10.74
C TYR A 99 -2.57 15.96 -10.16
N PHE A 100 -3.20 16.76 -11.03
CA PHE A 100 -4.49 17.36 -10.73
C PHE A 100 -5.57 16.68 -11.60
N PRO A 101 -6.76 16.43 -11.07
CA PRO A 101 -7.86 15.94 -11.88
C PRO A 101 -8.32 17.07 -12.80
N LYS A 102 -8.52 16.74 -14.07
CA LYS A 102 -9.07 17.65 -15.07
C LYS A 102 -10.29 16.98 -15.68
N LYS A 103 -11.39 17.72 -15.78
CA LYS A 103 -12.54 17.27 -16.56
C LYS A 103 -12.10 17.11 -18.01
N SER A 104 -12.10 15.86 -18.49
CA SER A 104 -11.75 15.56 -19.86
C SER A 104 -12.83 16.09 -20.80
N LYS A 105 -12.43 16.48 -22.02
CA LYS A 105 -13.36 16.70 -23.14
C LYS A 105 -14.11 15.44 -23.55
N SER A 106 -13.72 14.28 -23.04
CA SER A 106 -14.44 13.02 -23.17
C SER A 106 -15.17 12.67 -21.87
N GLY A 107 -15.64 13.67 -21.10
CA GLY A 107 -16.54 13.54 -19.95
C GLY A 107 -16.12 12.68 -18.74
N GLY A 108 -14.98 12.00 -18.82
CA GLY A 108 -14.31 11.38 -17.67
C GLY A 108 -13.39 12.35 -16.94
N ILE A 109 -12.77 11.87 -15.87
CA ILE A 109 -11.70 12.57 -15.17
C ILE A 109 -10.37 12.09 -15.79
N SER A 110 -9.66 13.01 -16.43
CA SER A 110 -8.29 12.79 -16.90
C SER A 110 -7.32 13.37 -15.86
N PHE A 111 -6.18 12.74 -15.68
CA PHE A 111 -5.10 13.28 -14.86
C PHE A 111 -4.16 14.07 -15.74
N THR A 112 -3.73 15.22 -15.26
CA THR A 112 -2.69 16.00 -15.92
C THR A 112 -1.61 16.25 -14.90
N LEU A 113 -0.36 16.11 -15.32
CA LEU A 113 0.76 16.35 -14.45
C LEU A 113 0.75 17.81 -13.98
N GLN A 114 0.91 18.01 -12.68
CA GLN A 114 1.03 19.31 -12.06
C GLN A 114 2.39 19.92 -12.43
N GLN A 115 2.44 21.24 -12.50
CA GLN A 115 3.72 21.93 -12.53
C GLN A 115 4.38 21.82 -11.15
N ASN A 116 5.62 21.33 -11.10
CA ASN A 116 6.40 21.36 -9.87
C ASN A 116 6.84 22.81 -9.57
N LYS A 117 6.29 23.39 -8.50
CA LYS A 117 6.62 24.74 -8.02
C LYS A 117 7.54 24.71 -6.79
N PHE A 118 8.01 23.53 -6.41
CA PHE A 118 8.88 23.36 -5.25
C PHE A 118 10.31 23.84 -5.57
N LYS A 119 10.95 24.38 -4.53
CA LYS A 119 12.34 24.84 -4.57
C LYS A 119 13.10 24.22 -3.41
N ASN A 120 14.34 23.79 -3.62
CA ASN A 120 15.21 23.23 -2.59
C ASN A 120 14.52 22.11 -1.79
N THR A 121 13.84 21.17 -2.48
CA THR A 121 12.97 20.16 -1.84
C THR A 121 13.44 18.74 -2.13
N VAL A 122 13.46 17.90 -1.10
CA VAL A 122 13.75 16.47 -1.21
C VAL A 122 12.43 15.70 -1.22
N PHE A 123 12.13 15.04 -2.32
CA PHE A 123 11.02 14.12 -2.44
C PHE A 123 11.48 12.75 -1.96
N ILE A 124 10.72 12.15 -1.04
CA ILE A 124 11.07 10.89 -0.40
C ILE A 124 9.90 9.94 -0.62
N VAL A 125 10.15 8.84 -1.32
CA VAL A 125 9.13 7.87 -1.70
C VAL A 125 9.38 6.57 -0.95
N ASP A 126 8.46 6.19 -0.08
CA ASP A 126 8.51 4.92 0.66
C ASP A 126 7.69 3.84 -0.03
N GLU A 127 7.93 2.57 0.29
CA GLU A 127 7.32 1.40 -0.37
C GLU A 127 7.48 1.44 -1.90
N SER A 128 8.64 1.90 -2.38
CA SER A 128 8.95 2.05 -3.80
C SER A 128 8.98 0.71 -4.54
N SER A 129 9.04 -0.41 -3.82
CA SER A 129 8.88 -1.77 -4.36
C SER A 129 7.56 -1.99 -5.10
N MET A 130 6.56 -1.13 -4.89
CA MET A 130 5.25 -1.21 -5.58
C MET A 130 5.17 -0.39 -6.88
N ILE A 131 6.22 0.38 -7.23
CA ILE A 131 6.18 1.29 -8.38
C ILE A 131 6.60 0.54 -9.64
N ALA A 132 5.64 0.26 -10.51
CA ALA A 132 5.88 -0.32 -11.84
C ALA A 132 6.29 0.76 -12.88
N ASP A 133 7.07 0.34 -13.86
CA ASP A 133 7.44 1.11 -15.06
C ASP A 133 6.44 0.95 -16.22
N SER A 134 5.44 0.07 -16.04
CA SER A 134 4.47 -0.27 -17.06
C SER A 134 3.14 -0.59 -16.39
N ASN A 135 2.11 0.20 -16.72
CA ASN A 135 0.74 -0.11 -16.33
C ASN A 135 -0.11 -0.25 -17.59
N GLN A 136 -1.03 -1.22 -17.59
CA GLN A 136 -2.02 -1.41 -18.65
C GLN A 136 -2.95 -0.19 -18.83
N ASP A 137 -2.96 0.75 -17.87
CA ASP A 137 -3.62 2.06 -17.94
C ASP A 137 -2.70 3.14 -18.56
N SER A 138 -2.04 2.85 -19.67
CA SER A 138 -1.14 3.78 -20.40
C SER A 138 -1.80 5.10 -20.84
N LYS A 139 -3.14 5.19 -20.78
CA LYS A 139 -3.90 6.41 -21.05
C LYS A 139 -3.93 7.41 -19.88
N MET A 140 -3.49 7.02 -18.69
CA MET A 140 -3.52 7.87 -17.49
C MET A 140 -2.22 8.67 -17.29
N TYR A 141 -1.09 8.16 -17.77
CA TYR A 141 0.24 8.71 -17.51
C TYR A 141 0.74 9.52 -18.71
N GLN A 142 1.35 10.68 -18.45
CA GLN A 142 1.72 11.62 -19.52
C GLN A 142 3.01 11.21 -20.23
N TYR A 143 3.95 10.61 -19.51
CA TYR A 143 5.28 10.21 -19.98
C TYR A 143 5.47 8.68 -20.04
N GLY A 144 4.41 7.90 -19.83
CA GLY A 144 4.40 6.44 -20.01
C GLY A 144 3.97 5.69 -18.75
N SER A 145 4.64 5.95 -17.63
CA SER A 145 4.38 5.32 -16.35
C SER A 145 4.31 6.31 -15.19
N LEU A 146 3.90 5.82 -14.01
CA LEU A 146 3.95 6.60 -12.77
C LEU A 146 5.39 6.98 -12.41
N LEU A 147 6.35 6.11 -12.72
CA LEU A 147 7.78 6.35 -12.45
C LEU A 147 8.31 7.50 -13.33
N ASP A 148 8.01 7.47 -14.63
CA ASP A 148 8.44 8.51 -15.59
C ASP A 148 7.85 9.87 -15.22
N ASP A 149 6.55 9.90 -14.93
CA ASP A 149 5.85 11.12 -14.53
C ASP A 149 6.41 11.69 -13.22
N LEU A 150 6.77 10.84 -12.25
CA LEU A 150 7.40 11.25 -11.00
C LEU A 150 8.81 11.81 -11.23
N MET A 151 9.64 11.14 -12.03
CA MET A 151 10.99 11.60 -12.37
C MET A 151 10.94 12.97 -13.05
N TYR A 152 10.11 13.10 -14.09
CA TYR A 152 9.90 14.38 -14.77
C TYR A 152 9.38 15.47 -13.82
N TYR A 153 8.41 15.13 -12.97
CA TYR A 153 7.86 16.08 -12.00
C TYR A 153 8.96 16.61 -11.09
N VAL A 154 9.78 15.75 -10.49
CA VAL A 154 10.85 16.18 -9.59
C VAL A 154 11.90 17.02 -10.32
N ASP A 155 12.32 16.59 -11.51
CA ASP A 155 13.35 17.27 -12.32
C ASP A 155 12.89 18.64 -12.83
N SER A 156 11.58 18.84 -13.03
CA SER A 156 11.02 20.14 -13.39
C SER A 156 11.02 21.17 -12.24
N GLY A 157 11.32 20.74 -11.00
CA GLY A 157 11.41 21.62 -9.83
C GLY A 157 12.79 22.27 -9.68
N GLU A 158 12.86 23.39 -8.95
CA GLU A 158 14.12 24.12 -8.77
C GLU A 158 14.96 23.49 -7.66
N ASN A 159 16.12 22.91 -8.02
CA ASN A 159 17.02 22.23 -7.08
C ASN A 159 16.24 21.20 -6.23
N CYS A 160 15.45 20.36 -6.89
CA CYS A 160 14.75 19.25 -6.23
C CYS A 160 15.57 17.96 -6.34
N LYS A 161 15.43 17.08 -5.34
CA LYS A 161 16.12 15.79 -5.27
C LYS A 161 15.13 14.69 -4.93
N LEU A 162 15.42 13.46 -5.34
CA LEU A 162 14.55 12.30 -5.12
C LEU A 162 15.27 11.19 -4.36
N ILE A 163 14.54 10.57 -3.43
CA ILE A 163 14.97 9.41 -2.67
C ILE A 163 13.90 8.32 -2.81
N PHE A 164 14.28 7.16 -3.35
CA PHE A 164 13.45 5.96 -3.30
C PHE A 164 13.86 5.09 -2.11
N ILE A 165 12.86 4.59 -1.39
CA ILE A 165 13.03 3.68 -0.27
C ILE A 165 12.16 2.45 -0.50
N GLY A 166 12.69 1.28 -0.21
CA GLY A 166 11.90 0.07 -0.27
C GLY A 166 12.61 -1.17 0.21
N ASP A 167 11.89 -2.28 0.15
CA ASP A 167 12.33 -3.60 0.59
C ASP A 167 12.28 -4.55 -0.60
N THR A 168 13.45 -5.04 -1.02
CA THR A 168 13.59 -5.92 -2.19
C THR A 168 13.20 -7.37 -1.91
N ALA A 169 13.01 -7.77 -0.65
CA ALA A 169 12.49 -9.09 -0.30
C ALA A 169 10.95 -9.15 -0.32
N GLN A 170 10.27 -8.00 -0.33
CA GLN A 170 8.83 -7.95 -0.52
C GLN A 170 8.44 -8.34 -1.96
N LEU A 171 7.15 -8.62 -2.16
CA LEU A 171 6.58 -8.84 -3.48
C LEU A 171 6.89 -7.66 -4.41
N PRO A 172 7.42 -7.91 -5.62
CA PRO A 172 7.59 -6.87 -6.65
C PRO A 172 6.23 -6.39 -7.18
N PRO A 173 6.21 -5.38 -8.06
CA PRO A 173 4.98 -5.00 -8.75
C PRO A 173 4.38 -6.20 -9.50
N ILE A 174 3.05 -6.27 -9.59
CA ILE A 174 2.36 -7.41 -10.20
C ILE A 174 2.82 -7.59 -11.65
N GLY A 175 3.26 -8.80 -11.98
CA GLY A 175 3.75 -9.14 -13.32
C GLY A 175 5.21 -8.79 -13.59
N MET A 176 5.95 -8.39 -12.56
CA MET A 176 7.38 -8.07 -12.65
C MET A 176 8.21 -8.90 -11.67
N ASP A 177 9.46 -9.18 -12.00
CA ASP A 177 10.38 -9.92 -11.14
C ASP A 177 11.14 -9.01 -10.15
N VAL A 178 11.32 -7.75 -10.54
CA VAL A 178 12.03 -6.72 -9.77
C VAL A 178 11.26 -5.41 -9.80
N SER A 179 11.48 -4.57 -8.79
CA SER A 179 10.92 -3.23 -8.74
C SER A 179 11.80 -2.26 -9.55
N PRO A 180 11.28 -1.66 -10.63
CA PRO A 180 12.02 -0.70 -11.45
C PRO A 180 12.58 0.47 -10.64
N ALA A 181 11.79 1.03 -9.71
CA ALA A 181 12.21 2.15 -8.86
C ALA A 181 13.33 1.81 -7.85
N LEU A 182 13.66 0.53 -7.67
CA LEU A 182 14.73 0.06 -6.79
C LEU A 182 15.89 -0.59 -7.58
N ASP A 183 15.81 -0.61 -8.91
CA ASP A 183 16.86 -1.14 -9.78
C ASP A 183 17.86 -0.03 -10.13
N ILE A 184 19.12 -0.21 -9.73
CA ILE A 184 20.14 0.84 -9.85
C ILE A 184 20.51 1.07 -11.31
N ASP A 185 20.65 -0.02 -12.08
CA ASP A 185 21.08 0.04 -13.48
C ASP A 185 19.97 0.62 -14.34
N MET A 186 18.72 0.20 -14.12
CA MET A 186 17.57 0.79 -14.81
C MET A 186 17.46 2.29 -14.51
N MET A 187 17.50 2.68 -13.24
CA MET A 187 17.37 4.09 -12.86
C MET A 187 18.52 4.96 -13.42
N SER A 188 19.74 4.42 -13.46
CA SER A 188 20.91 5.10 -14.02
C SER A 188 20.80 5.26 -15.54
N LEU A 189 20.56 4.15 -16.26
CA LEU A 189 20.55 4.13 -17.73
C LEU A 189 19.32 4.81 -18.33
N HIS A 190 18.14 4.63 -17.73
CA HIS A 190 16.89 5.14 -18.29
C HIS A 190 16.71 6.65 -18.05
N PHE A 191 17.17 7.16 -16.90
CA PHE A 191 16.97 8.56 -16.51
C PHE A 191 18.24 9.42 -16.53
N ASP A 192 19.39 8.86 -16.94
CA ASP A 192 20.69 9.55 -16.98
C ASP A 192 21.04 10.21 -15.63
N LYS A 193 20.94 9.41 -14.55
CA LYS A 193 21.17 9.85 -13.17
C LYS A 193 22.36 9.14 -12.55
N GLU A 194 23.14 9.88 -11.78
CA GLU A 194 24.08 9.30 -10.82
C GLU A 194 23.30 8.74 -9.62
N VAL A 195 23.31 7.42 -9.45
CA VAL A 195 22.51 6.74 -8.42
C VAL A 195 23.35 6.42 -7.18
N TYR A 196 23.19 7.24 -6.14
CA TYR A 196 23.64 6.90 -4.80
C TYR A 196 22.78 5.76 -4.27
N HIS A 197 23.40 4.74 -3.70
CA HIS A 197 22.65 3.62 -3.12
C HIS A 197 23.31 3.06 -1.87
N ILE A 198 22.48 2.44 -1.04
CA ILE A 198 22.88 1.58 0.06
C ILE A 198 21.75 0.60 0.41
N GLU A 199 22.13 -0.58 0.89
CA GLU A 199 21.20 -1.61 1.34
C GLU A 199 21.45 -1.95 2.81
N LEU A 200 20.47 -1.68 3.66
CA LEU A 200 20.48 -2.00 5.08
C LEU A 200 20.03 -3.46 5.27
N ASP A 201 20.94 -4.33 5.70
CA ASP A 201 20.74 -5.77 5.90
C ASP A 201 20.82 -6.26 7.35
N GLU A 202 21.37 -5.44 8.24
CA GLU A 202 21.45 -5.71 9.67
C GLU A 202 20.13 -5.34 10.38
N VAL A 203 19.55 -6.32 11.09
CA VAL A 203 18.35 -6.14 11.91
C VAL A 203 18.77 -5.55 13.26
N MET A 204 18.04 -4.53 13.73
CA MET A 204 18.38 -3.83 14.97
C MET A 204 18.26 -4.73 16.21
N ARG A 205 19.11 -4.52 17.23
CA ARG A 205 19.13 -5.36 18.44
C ARG A 205 17.78 -5.46 19.17
N GLN A 206 16.98 -4.39 19.17
CA GLN A 206 15.65 -4.41 19.79
C GLN A 206 14.70 -5.42 19.11
N ALA A 207 14.94 -5.70 17.82
CA ALA A 207 14.19 -6.66 17.03
C ALA A 207 14.66 -8.12 17.19
N GLU A 208 15.78 -8.38 17.88
CA GLU A 208 16.26 -9.77 18.11
C GLU A 208 15.31 -10.58 19.00
N SER A 209 14.50 -9.90 19.82
CA SER A 209 13.47 -10.54 20.65
C SER A 209 12.17 -10.86 19.91
N SER A 210 12.05 -10.45 18.64
CA SER A 210 10.86 -10.65 17.82
C SER A 210 11.00 -11.91 16.97
N GLY A 211 10.10 -12.87 17.19
CA GLY A 211 9.95 -14.04 16.36
C GLY A 211 9.47 -13.69 14.95
N ILE A 212 8.65 -12.65 14.80
CA ILE A 212 8.22 -12.15 13.49
C ILE A 212 9.44 -11.74 12.66
N LEU A 213 10.32 -10.91 13.23
CA LEU A 213 11.50 -10.41 12.52
C LEU A 213 12.59 -11.48 12.37
N TYR A 214 12.73 -12.38 13.34
CA TYR A 214 13.59 -13.55 13.22
C TYR A 214 13.21 -14.40 12.00
N ASN A 215 11.94 -14.80 11.91
CA ASN A 215 11.46 -15.63 10.80
C ASN A 215 11.47 -14.88 9.46
N ALA A 216 11.15 -13.58 9.44
CA ALA A 216 11.32 -12.74 8.24
C ALA A 216 12.78 -12.70 7.76
N THR A 217 13.74 -12.66 8.69
CA THR A 217 15.17 -12.72 8.37
C THR A 217 15.54 -14.06 7.74
N GLN A 218 15.05 -15.18 8.29
CA GLN A 218 15.30 -16.51 7.71
C GLN A 218 14.71 -16.63 6.29
N LEU A 219 13.48 -16.18 6.09
CA LEU A 219 12.85 -16.13 4.75
C LEU A 219 13.67 -15.31 3.76
N ARG A 220 14.21 -14.17 4.20
CA ARG A 220 15.09 -13.34 3.37
C ARG A 220 16.39 -14.06 3.01
N GLU A 221 17.04 -14.73 3.97
CA GLU A 221 18.28 -15.45 3.67
C GLU A 221 18.04 -16.59 2.65
N LEU A 222 16.85 -17.21 2.65
CA LEU A 222 16.48 -18.17 1.60
C LEU A 222 16.41 -17.54 0.20
N LEU A 223 16.00 -16.28 0.07
CA LEU A 223 15.95 -15.58 -1.22
C LEU A 223 17.34 -15.37 -1.85
N LYS A 224 18.43 -15.49 -1.07
CA LYS A 224 19.81 -15.40 -1.57
C LYS A 224 20.34 -16.74 -2.07
N GLN A 225 19.65 -17.83 -1.80
CA GLN A 225 20.10 -19.17 -2.17
C GLN A 225 19.70 -19.49 -3.62
N SER A 226 20.53 -20.29 -4.31
CA SER A 226 20.24 -20.72 -5.68
C SER A 226 19.11 -21.74 -5.77
N TYR A 227 18.84 -22.46 -4.67
CA TYR A 227 17.81 -23.48 -4.57
C TYR A 227 17.13 -23.36 -3.21
N ILE A 228 15.79 -23.33 -3.21
CA ILE A 228 14.97 -23.30 -2.01
C ILE A 228 14.27 -24.66 -1.93
N THR A 229 14.43 -25.37 -0.81
CA THR A 229 13.90 -26.73 -0.66
C THR A 229 12.81 -26.78 0.40
N ASP A 230 13.05 -26.15 1.55
CA ASP A 230 12.10 -26.06 2.64
C ASP A 230 12.20 -24.71 3.39
N PHE A 231 11.26 -24.51 4.31
CA PHE A 231 11.29 -23.43 5.30
C PHE A 231 10.56 -23.88 6.56
N GLN A 232 11.16 -23.64 7.71
CA GLN A 232 10.57 -23.90 9.01
C GLN A 232 10.52 -22.63 9.84
N PHE A 233 9.37 -22.41 10.46
CA PHE A 233 9.19 -21.36 11.44
C PHE A 233 9.82 -21.77 12.77
N ARG A 234 10.59 -20.85 13.35
CA ARG A 234 10.98 -20.91 14.74
C ARG A 234 10.01 -20.13 15.60
N LEU A 235 9.26 -20.84 16.45
CA LEU A 235 8.31 -20.20 17.38
C LEU A 235 8.94 -19.93 18.73
N ASN A 236 9.66 -20.89 19.31
CA ASN A 236 10.29 -20.72 20.61
C ASN A 236 11.64 -19.99 20.50
N PRO A 237 11.96 -19.05 21.41
CA PRO A 237 11.25 -18.69 22.65
C PRO A 237 10.28 -17.49 22.49
N PHE A 238 9.87 -17.17 21.27
CA PHE A 238 9.17 -15.94 20.95
C PHE A 238 7.69 -15.98 21.34
N LYS A 239 7.14 -14.81 21.70
CA LYS A 239 5.73 -14.67 22.11
C LYS A 239 4.87 -13.97 21.06
N ASP A 240 5.49 -13.30 20.10
CA ASP A 240 4.85 -12.49 19.06
C ASP A 240 4.44 -13.32 17.84
N ILE A 241 4.94 -14.56 17.68
CA ILE A 241 4.51 -15.49 16.64
C ILE A 241 3.92 -16.76 17.27
N VAL A 242 2.71 -17.15 16.86
CA VAL A 242 1.97 -18.27 17.44
C VAL A 242 1.32 -19.10 16.36
N ARG A 243 1.48 -20.43 16.43
CA ARG A 243 0.73 -21.38 15.61
C ARG A 243 -0.58 -21.73 16.31
N LEU A 244 -1.69 -21.57 15.60
CA LEU A 244 -3.02 -21.94 16.07
C LEU A 244 -3.37 -23.34 15.55
N GLN A 245 -3.69 -24.26 16.46
CA GLN A 245 -3.87 -25.68 16.15
C GLN A 245 -5.33 -26.07 15.92
N ASP A 246 -6.26 -25.43 16.61
CA ASP A 246 -7.68 -25.76 16.54
C ASP A 246 -8.58 -24.53 16.35
N SER A 247 -9.88 -24.80 16.16
CA SER A 247 -10.86 -23.74 15.91
C SER A 247 -11.12 -22.86 17.13
N TYR A 248 -10.96 -23.37 18.35
CA TYR A 248 -11.17 -22.57 19.56
C TYR A 248 -10.06 -21.54 19.72
N GLU A 249 -8.80 -21.96 19.54
CA GLU A 249 -7.65 -21.04 19.58
C GLU A 249 -7.77 -19.92 18.53
N ILE A 250 -8.27 -20.25 17.33
CA ILE A 250 -8.52 -19.26 16.27
C ILE A 250 -9.59 -18.26 16.69
N LEU A 251 -10.72 -18.73 17.22
CA LEU A 251 -11.81 -17.86 17.66
C LEU A 251 -11.36 -16.94 18.80
N ASP A 252 -10.68 -17.49 19.81
CA ASP A 252 -10.18 -16.73 20.96
C ASP A 252 -9.18 -15.66 20.51
N ALA A 253 -8.22 -16.01 19.66
CA ALA A 253 -7.24 -15.06 19.13
C ALA A 253 -7.90 -13.91 18.34
N ILE A 254 -8.96 -14.20 17.58
CA ILE A 254 -9.72 -13.17 16.86
C ILE A 254 -10.46 -12.26 17.85
N HIS A 255 -11.17 -12.83 18.81
CA HIS A 255 -11.94 -12.07 19.79
C HIS A 255 -11.04 -11.17 20.64
N ASP A 256 -9.91 -11.70 21.11
CA ASP A 256 -8.93 -10.94 21.88
C ASP A 256 -8.38 -9.77 21.06
N SER A 257 -7.98 -10.03 19.80
CA SER A 257 -7.46 -8.98 18.91
C SER A 257 -8.50 -7.89 18.63
N PHE A 258 -9.73 -8.27 18.29
CA PHE A 258 -10.81 -7.33 18.01
C PHE A 258 -11.18 -6.50 19.25
N ARG A 259 -11.20 -7.12 20.43
CA ARG A 259 -11.49 -6.44 21.69
C ARG A 259 -10.40 -5.46 22.09
N GLN A 260 -9.13 -5.84 21.90
CA GLN A 260 -8.00 -5.05 22.37
C GLN A 260 -7.63 -3.92 21.41
N TYR A 261 -7.68 -4.17 20.10
CA TYR A 261 -7.14 -3.26 19.09
C TYR A 261 -8.18 -2.80 18.05
N GLY A 262 -9.31 -3.49 17.94
CA GLY A 262 -10.30 -3.24 16.89
C GLY A 262 -10.09 -4.11 15.65
N ALA A 263 -11.15 -4.19 14.85
CA ALA A 263 -11.15 -4.98 13.61
C ALA A 263 -10.34 -4.33 12.48
N ASP A 264 -10.09 -3.03 12.54
CA ASP A 264 -9.26 -2.28 11.59
C ASP A 264 -7.75 -2.48 11.80
N GLU A 265 -7.33 -2.83 13.02
CA GLU A 265 -5.96 -3.20 13.38
C GLU A 265 -5.72 -4.72 13.39
N THR A 266 -6.66 -5.50 12.87
CA THR A 266 -6.56 -6.95 12.71
C THR A 266 -6.82 -7.37 11.26
N THR A 267 -5.99 -8.24 10.68
CA THR A 267 -6.21 -8.72 9.29
C THR A 267 -5.87 -10.17 9.08
N PHE A 268 -6.51 -10.77 8.10
CA PHE A 268 -6.19 -12.09 7.56
C PHE A 268 -5.53 -11.95 6.18
N ILE A 269 -4.34 -12.52 6.04
CA ILE A 269 -3.62 -12.59 4.76
C ILE A 269 -3.74 -13.99 4.19
N VAL A 270 -4.31 -14.07 2.99
CA VAL A 270 -4.56 -15.31 2.26
C VAL A 270 -4.02 -15.22 0.83
N ARG A 271 -3.95 -16.35 0.13
CA ARG A 271 -3.33 -16.40 -1.21
C ARG A 271 -4.24 -15.89 -2.33
N SER A 272 -5.55 -16.08 -2.25
CA SER A 272 -6.48 -15.79 -3.36
C SER A 272 -7.71 -15.00 -2.93
N ASN A 273 -8.33 -14.29 -3.88
CA ASN A 273 -9.59 -13.57 -3.65
C ASN A 273 -10.70 -14.52 -3.19
N LYS A 274 -10.75 -15.74 -3.75
CA LYS A 274 -11.70 -16.78 -3.32
C LYS A 274 -11.57 -17.08 -1.82
N ARG A 275 -10.35 -17.30 -1.33
CA ARG A 275 -10.10 -17.52 0.11
C ARG A 275 -10.45 -16.27 0.91
N ALA A 276 -10.12 -15.08 0.42
CA ALA A 276 -10.44 -13.83 1.10
C ALA A 276 -11.96 -13.67 1.28
N ASN A 277 -12.75 -13.94 0.23
CA ASN A 277 -14.21 -13.91 0.30
C ASN A 277 -14.76 -14.91 1.33
N GLN A 278 -14.23 -16.14 1.35
CA GLN A 278 -14.63 -17.17 2.32
C GLN A 278 -14.34 -16.74 3.77
N TYR A 279 -13.12 -16.25 4.04
CA TYR A 279 -12.76 -15.77 5.38
C TYR A 279 -13.60 -14.56 5.79
N ASN A 280 -13.77 -13.59 4.90
CA ASN A 280 -14.61 -12.42 5.16
C ASN A 280 -16.05 -12.81 5.52
N GLN A 281 -16.66 -13.72 4.77
CA GLN A 281 -18.00 -14.21 5.07
C GLN A 281 -18.06 -14.94 6.42
N GLN A 282 -17.07 -15.78 6.73
CA GLN A 282 -17.03 -16.50 8.01
C GLN A 282 -16.80 -15.58 9.20
N ILE A 283 -15.91 -14.60 9.09
CA ILE A 283 -15.66 -13.60 10.13
C ILE A 283 -16.95 -12.81 10.39
N ARG A 284 -17.61 -12.34 9.32
CA ARG A 284 -18.88 -11.62 9.45
C ARG A 284 -19.96 -12.46 10.12
N ALA A 285 -20.20 -13.67 9.64
CA ALA A 285 -21.28 -14.51 10.14
C ALA A 285 -21.03 -15.07 11.55
N LYS A 286 -19.80 -15.51 11.85
CA LYS A 286 -19.49 -16.26 13.09
C LYS A 286 -18.88 -15.43 14.21
N ILE A 287 -18.22 -14.32 13.88
CA ILE A 287 -17.50 -13.49 14.87
C ILE A 287 -18.27 -12.20 15.13
N LEU A 288 -18.83 -11.61 14.08
CA LEU A 288 -19.49 -10.31 14.14
C LEU A 288 -21.02 -10.42 14.15
N ASP A 289 -21.58 -11.63 14.07
CA ASP A 289 -23.01 -11.92 14.00
C ASP A 289 -23.74 -11.14 12.88
N ARG A 290 -23.11 -11.05 11.71
CA ARG A 290 -23.60 -10.34 10.53
C ARG A 290 -23.90 -11.31 9.39
N GLU A 291 -25.17 -11.67 9.26
CA GLU A 291 -25.66 -12.57 8.20
C GLU A 291 -26.12 -11.83 6.94
N SER A 292 -26.43 -10.54 7.06
CA SER A 292 -26.85 -9.73 5.91
C SER A 292 -25.72 -9.56 4.90
N GLU A 293 -26.07 -9.33 3.63
CA GLU A 293 -25.10 -9.05 2.56
C GLU A 293 -24.22 -7.83 2.89
N LEU A 294 -24.80 -6.83 3.55
CA LEU A 294 -24.11 -5.64 4.06
C LEU A 294 -24.71 -5.25 5.42
N ALA A 295 -23.87 -4.83 6.36
CA ALA A 295 -24.26 -4.40 7.70
C ALA A 295 -23.57 -3.09 8.10
N VAL A 296 -24.17 -2.37 9.05
CA VAL A 296 -23.54 -1.21 9.69
C VAL A 296 -22.33 -1.68 10.49
N GLY A 297 -21.23 -0.92 10.42
CA GLY A 297 -19.92 -1.25 10.98
C GLY A 297 -19.10 -2.22 10.13
N ASP A 298 -19.55 -2.58 8.92
CA ASP A 298 -18.72 -3.36 8.00
C ASP A 298 -17.52 -2.55 7.51
N LEU A 299 -16.35 -3.17 7.55
CA LEU A 299 -15.12 -2.64 6.99
C LEU A 299 -14.95 -3.14 5.55
N LEU A 300 -14.83 -2.21 4.62
CA LEU A 300 -14.76 -2.46 3.19
C LEU A 300 -13.50 -1.82 2.61
N MET A 301 -12.78 -2.56 1.78
CA MET A 301 -11.70 -2.05 0.94
C MET A 301 -12.24 -1.63 -0.41
N VAL A 302 -11.92 -0.40 -0.83
CA VAL A 302 -12.20 0.07 -2.18
C VAL A 302 -11.23 -0.57 -3.16
N VAL A 303 -11.72 -1.19 -4.23
CA VAL A 303 -10.86 -1.96 -5.16
C VAL A 303 -10.55 -1.25 -6.47
N LYS A 304 -11.06 -0.02 -6.65
CA LYS A 304 -10.85 0.81 -7.83
C LYS A 304 -10.90 2.29 -7.46
N ASN A 305 -9.97 3.09 -8.00
CA ASN A 305 -9.96 4.53 -7.76
C ASN A 305 -11.29 5.17 -8.17
N ASN A 306 -11.81 6.05 -7.31
CA ASN A 306 -13.04 6.79 -7.54
C ASN A 306 -12.83 8.28 -7.26
N TYR A 307 -13.21 9.10 -8.23
CA TYR A 307 -13.01 10.55 -8.23
C TYR A 307 -14.34 11.33 -8.24
N PHE A 308 -15.46 10.65 -8.02
CA PHE A 308 -16.80 11.23 -8.12
C PHE A 308 -17.33 11.72 -6.78
N TRP A 309 -17.14 10.94 -5.71
CA TRP A 309 -17.81 11.17 -4.42
C TRP A 309 -17.15 12.23 -3.55
N LEU A 310 -15.83 12.38 -3.66
CA LEU A 310 -15.08 13.35 -2.89
C LEU A 310 -14.65 14.53 -3.76
N LYS A 311 -14.69 15.72 -3.16
CA LYS A 311 -14.13 16.93 -3.79
C LYS A 311 -12.61 16.84 -3.76
N GLU A 312 -11.96 17.40 -4.77
CA GLU A 312 -10.49 17.45 -4.85
C GLU A 312 -9.84 18.17 -3.67
N THR A 313 -10.56 19.13 -3.08
CA THR A 313 -10.13 19.89 -1.89
C THR A 313 -10.40 19.16 -0.57
N SER A 314 -11.01 17.96 -0.61
CA SER A 314 -11.20 17.14 0.57
C SER A 314 -9.85 16.63 1.09
N GLU A 315 -9.83 16.17 2.33
CA GLU A 315 -8.59 15.70 2.95
C GLU A 315 -8.03 14.50 2.21
N ALA A 316 -8.87 13.54 1.80
CA ALA A 316 -8.43 12.43 0.95
C ALA A 316 -8.13 12.91 -0.48
N GLY A 317 -8.94 13.84 -1.01
CA GLY A 317 -8.87 14.39 -2.36
C GLY A 317 -9.64 13.52 -3.38
N PHE A 318 -9.47 12.21 -3.30
CA PHE A 318 -10.28 11.19 -3.98
C PHE A 318 -10.25 9.89 -3.18
N ILE A 319 -11.01 8.88 -3.60
CA ILE A 319 -11.04 7.57 -2.94
C ILE A 319 -10.12 6.63 -3.73
N ALA A 320 -9.04 6.17 -3.12
CA ALA A 320 -8.03 5.34 -3.78
C ALA A 320 -8.33 3.84 -3.66
N ASN A 321 -7.79 3.07 -4.61
CA ASN A 321 -7.73 1.61 -4.52
C ASN A 321 -6.87 1.20 -3.32
N GLY A 322 -7.44 0.41 -2.43
CA GLY A 322 -6.86 -0.01 -1.17
C GLY A 322 -7.38 0.75 0.06
N ASP A 323 -8.05 1.89 -0.12
CA ASP A 323 -8.61 2.65 1.01
C ASP A 323 -9.70 1.83 1.71
N ILE A 324 -9.66 1.84 3.05
CA ILE A 324 -10.67 1.19 3.89
C ILE A 324 -11.73 2.22 4.29
N ILE A 325 -12.99 1.83 4.12
CA ILE A 325 -14.17 2.57 4.56
C ILE A 325 -15.00 1.73 5.53
N GLU A 326 -15.60 2.38 6.52
CA GLU A 326 -16.55 1.79 7.45
C GLU A 326 -17.97 2.24 7.10
N VAL A 327 -18.89 1.30 7.00
CA VAL A 327 -20.31 1.58 6.76
C VAL A 327 -20.96 2.15 8.02
N GLN A 328 -21.29 3.44 8.03
CA GLN A 328 -21.93 4.10 9.17
C GLN A 328 -23.45 3.97 9.14
N ARG A 329 -24.06 3.96 7.94
CA ARG A 329 -25.51 3.83 7.77
C ARG A 329 -25.84 3.27 6.39
N ILE A 330 -26.81 2.39 6.32
CA ILE A 330 -27.39 1.88 5.06
C ILE A 330 -28.75 2.56 4.88
N LYS A 331 -28.95 3.27 3.76
CA LYS A 331 -30.22 3.94 3.46
C LYS A 331 -31.19 3.03 2.73
N ASN A 332 -30.73 2.44 1.63
CA ASN A 332 -31.49 1.52 0.81
C ASN A 332 -30.55 0.62 0.00
N ILE A 333 -31.09 -0.51 -0.42
CA ILE A 333 -30.46 -1.44 -1.36
C ILE A 333 -31.43 -1.62 -2.53
N VAL A 334 -30.93 -1.51 -3.76
CA VAL A 334 -31.73 -1.60 -4.99
C VAL A 334 -31.03 -2.49 -6.01
N GLU A 335 -31.82 -3.19 -6.82
CA GLU A 335 -31.33 -3.88 -8.02
C GLU A 335 -31.66 -3.04 -9.25
N LEU A 336 -30.63 -2.62 -9.97
CA LEU A 336 -30.72 -1.76 -11.16
C LEU A 336 -29.64 -2.16 -12.16
N TYR A 337 -29.91 -2.04 -13.46
CA TYR A 337 -28.93 -2.32 -14.52
C TYR A 337 -28.36 -3.75 -14.52
N GLY A 338 -29.02 -4.70 -13.85
CA GLY A 338 -28.50 -6.06 -13.64
C GLY A 338 -27.47 -6.18 -12.51
N PHE A 339 -27.33 -5.16 -11.67
CA PHE A 339 -26.43 -5.10 -10.53
C PHE A 339 -27.17 -4.68 -9.26
N LYS A 340 -26.55 -4.92 -8.11
CA LYS A 340 -27.09 -4.56 -6.80
C LYS A 340 -26.29 -3.41 -6.20
N PHE A 341 -26.99 -2.37 -5.78
CA PHE A 341 -26.41 -1.15 -5.24
C PHE A 341 -26.91 -0.87 -3.84
N ALA A 342 -26.04 -0.33 -2.98
CA ALA A 342 -26.43 0.19 -1.67
C ALA A 342 -26.08 1.67 -1.56
N THR A 343 -27.06 2.53 -1.25
CA THR A 343 -26.75 3.90 -0.84
C THR A 343 -26.45 3.90 0.64
N VAL A 344 -25.27 4.40 0.99
CA VAL A 344 -24.71 4.32 2.33
C VAL A 344 -24.10 5.65 2.75
N THR A 345 -23.98 5.86 4.05
CA THR A 345 -23.05 6.82 4.63
C THR A 345 -21.83 6.05 5.11
N VAL A 346 -20.62 6.49 4.73
CA VAL A 346 -19.35 5.84 5.07
C VAL A 346 -18.37 6.81 5.70
N LYS A 347 -17.46 6.27 6.52
CA LYS A 347 -16.29 6.99 7.05
C LYS A 347 -15.02 6.35 6.51
N MET A 348 -14.01 7.13 6.16
CA MET A 348 -12.71 6.58 5.75
C MET A 348 -11.87 6.23 6.98
N VAL A 349 -11.41 4.99 7.07
CA VAL A 349 -10.53 4.52 8.15
C VAL A 349 -9.11 5.03 7.95
N ASP A 350 -8.68 5.16 6.70
CA ASP A 350 -7.34 5.66 6.35
C ASP A 350 -7.21 7.18 6.44
N TYR A 351 -8.33 7.90 6.50
CA TYR A 351 -8.41 9.35 6.66
C TYR A 351 -9.38 9.67 7.80
N PRO A 352 -8.98 9.54 9.08
CA PRO A 352 -9.89 9.62 10.22
C PRO A 352 -10.54 10.99 10.40
N ASP A 353 -9.86 12.04 9.94
CA ASP A 353 -10.31 13.44 9.99
C ASP A 353 -11.25 13.80 8.80
N GLN A 354 -11.34 12.92 7.78
CA GLN A 354 -12.25 13.10 6.65
C GLN A 354 -13.69 12.91 7.14
N PRO A 355 -14.58 13.91 6.96
CA PRO A 355 -15.97 13.79 7.36
C PRO A 355 -16.67 12.63 6.65
N ALA A 356 -17.56 11.95 7.37
CA ALA A 356 -18.40 10.92 6.79
C ALA A 356 -19.24 11.49 5.63
N PHE A 357 -19.39 10.72 4.56
CA PHE A 357 -20.04 11.16 3.34
C PHE A 357 -20.96 10.08 2.80
N GLU A 358 -21.89 10.50 1.94
CA GLU A 358 -22.81 9.61 1.26
C GLU A 358 -22.24 9.12 -0.06
N THR A 359 -22.45 7.85 -0.35
CA THR A 359 -21.97 7.20 -1.56
C THR A 359 -22.87 6.02 -1.94
N VAL A 360 -22.63 5.45 -3.11
CA VAL A 360 -23.27 4.23 -3.59
C VAL A 360 -22.20 3.14 -3.67
N LEU A 361 -22.46 1.97 -3.08
CA LEU A 361 -21.62 0.78 -3.21
C LEU A 361 -22.20 -0.15 -4.28
N LEU A 362 -21.32 -0.82 -5.03
CA LEU A 362 -21.67 -1.91 -5.94
C LEU A 362 -21.48 -3.25 -5.22
N LEU A 363 -22.58 -3.88 -4.78
CA LEU A 363 -22.53 -5.05 -3.90
C LEU A 363 -22.03 -6.31 -4.60
N ASP A 364 -22.25 -6.46 -5.91
CA ASP A 364 -21.76 -7.62 -6.69
C ASP A 364 -20.24 -7.81 -6.58
N THR A 365 -19.50 -6.73 -6.31
CA THR A 365 -18.04 -6.80 -6.15
C THR A 365 -17.59 -7.41 -4.81
N LEU A 366 -18.46 -7.46 -3.79
CA LEU A 366 -18.16 -7.99 -2.46
C LEU A 366 -17.76 -9.47 -2.49
N THR A 367 -18.41 -10.25 -3.35
CA THR A 367 -18.21 -11.71 -3.45
C THR A 367 -17.53 -12.14 -4.75
N SER A 368 -17.23 -11.20 -5.65
CA SER A 368 -16.51 -11.49 -6.89
C SER A 368 -15.11 -12.07 -6.61
N GLU A 369 -14.66 -13.05 -7.41
CA GLU A 369 -13.29 -13.56 -7.35
C GLU A 369 -12.31 -12.69 -8.15
N SER A 370 -12.83 -11.84 -9.04
CA SER A 370 -12.05 -10.84 -9.76
C SER A 370 -11.60 -9.71 -8.83
N PRO A 371 -10.45 -9.04 -9.11
CA PRO A 371 -9.97 -7.91 -8.29
C PRO A 371 -10.98 -6.76 -8.21
N SER A 372 -11.71 -6.53 -9.29
CA SER A 372 -12.74 -5.50 -9.49
C SER A 372 -13.70 -6.01 -10.59
N LEU A 373 -14.67 -5.19 -11.02
CA LEU A 373 -15.48 -5.54 -12.20
C LEU A 373 -14.59 -5.87 -13.39
N THR A 374 -14.93 -6.96 -14.07
CA THR A 374 -14.34 -7.34 -15.35
C THR A 374 -14.66 -6.30 -16.43
N TYR A 375 -13.93 -6.37 -17.55
CA TYR A 375 -14.17 -5.49 -18.69
C TYR A 375 -15.61 -5.62 -19.22
N ASP A 376 -16.11 -6.84 -19.33
CA ASP A 376 -17.45 -7.13 -19.83
C ASP A 376 -18.55 -6.61 -18.88
N GLU A 377 -18.40 -6.84 -17.57
CA GLU A 377 -19.32 -6.29 -16.57
C GLU A 377 -19.30 -4.75 -16.57
N SER A 378 -18.12 -4.14 -16.69
CA SER A 378 -17.99 -2.68 -16.76
C SER A 378 -18.64 -2.11 -18.02
N ASN A 379 -18.56 -2.81 -19.15
CA ASN A 379 -19.23 -2.41 -20.40
C ASN A 379 -20.74 -2.61 -20.31
N MET A 380 -21.19 -3.70 -19.69
CA MET A 380 -22.60 -3.95 -19.44
C MET A 380 -23.20 -2.83 -18.59
N LEU A 381 -22.57 -2.49 -17.45
CA LEU A 381 -23.02 -1.40 -16.59
C LEU A 381 -23.06 -0.06 -17.35
N TYR A 382 -22.04 0.23 -18.16
CA TYR A 382 -22.03 1.44 -18.99
C TYR A 382 -23.22 1.48 -19.95
N ASN A 383 -23.48 0.40 -20.67
CA ASN A 383 -24.55 0.31 -21.66
C ASN A 383 -25.95 0.40 -21.02
N GLU A 384 -26.16 -0.27 -19.89
CA GLU A 384 -27.44 -0.22 -19.18
C GLU A 384 -27.72 1.17 -18.60
N VAL A 385 -26.74 1.81 -17.95
CA VAL A 385 -26.89 3.20 -17.47
C VAL A 385 -27.09 4.17 -18.65
N MET A 386 -26.52 3.87 -19.81
CA MET A 386 -26.71 4.68 -21.01
C MET A 386 -28.16 4.66 -21.53
N LYS A 387 -28.96 3.64 -21.22
CA LYS A 387 -30.38 3.57 -21.63
C LYS A 387 -31.25 4.62 -20.95
N ASP A 388 -30.93 5.02 -19.72
CA ASP A 388 -31.62 6.09 -18.98
C ASP A 388 -31.57 7.45 -19.69
N PHE A 389 -30.67 7.60 -20.66
CA PHE A 389 -30.44 8.83 -21.40
C PHE A 389 -30.74 8.67 -22.89
N GLU A 390 -31.59 7.72 -23.29
CA GLU A 390 -31.97 7.48 -24.70
C GLU A 390 -32.56 8.70 -25.41
N ASP A 391 -33.29 9.55 -24.67
CA ASP A 391 -33.86 10.78 -25.21
C ASP A 391 -32.79 11.85 -25.57
N GLU A 392 -31.54 11.68 -25.10
CA GLU A 392 -30.44 12.58 -25.43
C GLU A 392 -29.85 12.27 -26.81
N LYS A 393 -30.25 13.08 -27.80
CA LYS A 393 -29.84 12.94 -29.20
C LYS A 393 -28.34 13.14 -29.43
N HIS A 394 -27.66 13.90 -28.57
CA HIS A 394 -26.22 14.14 -28.72
C HIS A 394 -25.40 13.10 -27.96
N GLN A 395 -24.73 12.21 -28.70
CA GLN A 395 -23.89 11.13 -28.16
C GLN A 395 -22.91 11.60 -27.09
N TYR A 396 -22.28 12.77 -27.27
CA TYR A 396 -21.36 13.34 -26.30
C TYR A 396 -22.05 13.77 -24.99
N ARG A 397 -23.25 14.35 -25.06
CA ARG A 397 -24.03 14.70 -23.87
C ARG A 397 -24.55 13.45 -23.17
N LYS A 398 -24.96 12.43 -23.95
CA LYS A 398 -25.37 11.13 -23.41
C LYS A 398 -24.24 10.49 -22.62
N PHE A 399 -23.04 10.46 -23.19
CA PHE A 399 -21.82 10.01 -22.52
C PHE A 399 -21.56 10.79 -21.21
N LEU A 400 -21.66 12.13 -21.24
CA LEU A 400 -21.47 12.97 -20.04
C LEU A 400 -22.47 12.64 -18.94
N LYS A 401 -23.74 12.42 -19.29
CA LYS A 401 -24.79 12.04 -18.34
C LYS A 401 -24.48 10.70 -17.66
N VAL A 402 -24.03 9.70 -18.42
CA VAL A 402 -23.55 8.41 -17.87
C VAL A 402 -22.40 8.62 -16.90
N LYS A 403 -21.40 9.43 -17.26
CA LYS A 403 -20.27 9.75 -16.36
C LYS A 403 -20.66 10.55 -15.11
N SER A 404 -21.81 11.20 -15.11
CA SER A 404 -22.37 11.86 -13.92
C SER A 404 -23.32 10.98 -13.10
N SER A 405 -23.62 9.76 -13.55
CA SER A 405 -24.53 8.84 -12.86
C SER A 405 -23.91 8.35 -11.55
N PRO A 406 -24.62 8.46 -10.41
CA PRO A 406 -24.18 7.87 -9.14
C PRO A 406 -23.92 6.36 -9.20
N HIS A 407 -24.75 5.61 -9.93
CA HIS A 407 -24.63 4.15 -10.04
C HIS A 407 -23.44 3.74 -10.91
N PHE A 408 -23.18 4.47 -12.00
CA PHE A 408 -21.97 4.24 -12.82
C PHE A 408 -20.69 4.54 -12.03
N ASN A 409 -20.75 5.51 -11.12
CA ASN A 409 -19.65 5.87 -10.23
C ASN A 409 -19.75 5.21 -8.85
N ALA A 410 -20.50 4.11 -8.71
CA ALA A 410 -20.56 3.37 -7.45
C ALA A 410 -19.16 2.87 -7.06
N LEU A 411 -18.87 2.86 -5.76
CA LEU A 411 -17.64 2.28 -5.24
C LEU A 411 -17.68 0.78 -5.42
N GLN A 412 -16.65 0.26 -6.07
CA GLN A 412 -16.39 -1.18 -6.13
C GLN A 412 -15.63 -1.54 -4.85
N VAL A 413 -16.15 -2.51 -4.11
CA VAL A 413 -15.72 -2.79 -2.74
C VAL A 413 -15.62 -4.29 -2.48
N LYS A 414 -14.73 -4.66 -1.57
CA LYS A 414 -14.65 -5.99 -0.96
C LYS A 414 -14.58 -5.83 0.55
N PHE A 415 -14.99 -6.84 1.32
CA PHE A 415 -14.73 -6.85 2.75
C PHE A 415 -13.23 -6.82 3.05
N SER A 416 -12.81 -6.12 4.10
CA SER A 416 -11.40 -5.89 4.42
C SER A 416 -10.87 -6.67 5.61
N TYR A 417 -11.64 -7.59 6.20
CA TYR A 417 -11.17 -8.43 7.32
C TYR A 417 -10.11 -9.44 6.86
N ALA A 418 -10.27 -9.95 5.63
CA ALA A 418 -9.33 -10.81 4.94
C ALA A 418 -9.02 -10.28 3.54
N MET A 419 -7.76 -10.37 3.14
CA MET A 419 -7.29 -9.89 1.84
C MET A 419 -6.13 -10.71 1.30
N THR A 420 -5.84 -10.53 0.01
CA THR A 420 -4.65 -11.13 -0.59
C THR A 420 -3.40 -10.41 -0.15
N CYS A 421 -2.26 -11.12 -0.11
CA CYS A 421 -0.98 -10.51 0.28
C CYS A 421 -0.60 -9.28 -0.57
N HIS A 422 -0.84 -9.31 -1.89
CA HIS A 422 -0.64 -8.14 -2.76
C HIS A 422 -1.45 -6.92 -2.31
N LYS A 423 -2.71 -7.11 -1.88
CA LYS A 423 -3.56 -6.02 -1.35
C LYS A 423 -3.14 -5.56 0.05
N SER A 424 -2.29 -6.33 0.74
CA SER A 424 -1.76 -5.96 2.05
C SER A 424 -0.48 -5.12 1.99
N GLN A 425 0.16 -4.99 0.81
CA GLN A 425 1.41 -4.23 0.64
C GLN A 425 1.23 -2.76 1.04
N GLY A 426 2.27 -2.20 1.69
CA GLY A 426 2.21 -0.87 2.28
C GLY A 426 1.31 -0.76 3.52
N GLY A 427 0.58 -1.83 3.87
CA GLY A 427 -0.17 -1.93 5.10
C GLY A 427 0.61 -2.51 6.25
N GLN A 428 0.22 -2.15 7.47
CA GLN A 428 0.66 -2.79 8.70
C GLN A 428 -0.52 -2.82 9.66
N TRP A 429 -0.57 -3.86 10.49
CA TRP A 429 -1.63 -4.10 11.48
C TRP A 429 -1.00 -4.55 12.78
N HIS A 430 -1.68 -4.26 13.88
CA HIS A 430 -1.33 -4.79 15.19
C HIS A 430 -1.20 -6.32 15.17
N THR A 431 -2.25 -6.98 14.67
CA THR A 431 -2.35 -8.43 14.59
C THR A 431 -2.58 -8.90 13.16
N VAL A 432 -1.81 -9.88 12.71
CA VAL A 432 -1.98 -10.53 11.41
C VAL A 432 -2.19 -12.03 11.59
N PHE A 433 -3.16 -12.56 10.87
CA PHE A 433 -3.36 -14.00 10.69
C PHE A 433 -2.91 -14.40 9.30
N ILE A 434 -2.06 -15.41 9.18
CA ILE A 434 -1.65 -15.97 7.88
C ILE A 434 -2.19 -17.39 7.78
N GLU A 435 -2.96 -17.65 6.73
CA GLU A 435 -3.35 -19.00 6.35
C GLU A 435 -2.24 -19.67 5.54
N GLN A 436 -1.91 -20.93 5.85
CA GLN A 436 -1.06 -21.73 4.97
C GLN A 436 -1.72 -21.88 3.59
N PRO A 437 -1.10 -21.39 2.52
CA PRO A 437 -1.66 -21.59 1.20
C PRO A 437 -1.47 -23.03 0.71
N TYR A 438 -2.37 -23.47 -0.16
CA TYR A 438 -2.14 -24.69 -0.95
C TYR A 438 -1.00 -24.46 -1.95
N LEU A 439 0.05 -25.26 -1.86
CA LEU A 439 1.26 -25.19 -2.69
C LEU A 439 1.42 -26.49 -3.49
N PRO A 440 0.77 -26.64 -4.66
CA PRO A 440 0.82 -27.89 -5.43
C PRO A 440 2.23 -28.20 -5.96
N ASN A 441 3.04 -27.17 -6.19
CA ASN A 441 4.40 -27.29 -6.73
C ASN A 441 5.49 -27.18 -5.65
N GLY A 442 5.11 -27.21 -4.36
CA GLY A 442 6.03 -26.97 -3.26
C GLY A 442 6.37 -25.50 -3.04
N ILE A 443 7.43 -25.28 -2.27
CA ILE A 443 7.97 -23.95 -1.93
C ILE A 443 8.81 -23.44 -3.11
N ASP A 444 8.51 -22.24 -3.59
CA ASP A 444 9.28 -21.52 -4.61
C ASP A 444 9.63 -20.10 -4.14
N ILE A 445 10.41 -19.39 -4.96
CA ILE A 445 10.87 -18.03 -4.63
C ILE A 445 9.70 -17.05 -4.45
N ASP A 446 8.64 -17.21 -5.25
CA ASP A 446 7.45 -16.36 -5.18
C ASP A 446 6.68 -16.59 -3.88
N TYR A 447 6.59 -17.84 -3.43
CA TYR A 447 6.01 -18.18 -2.14
C TYR A 447 6.85 -17.62 -0.98
N ILE A 448 8.18 -17.68 -1.04
CA ILE A 448 9.03 -17.09 0.01
C ILE A 448 8.85 -15.57 0.06
N ARG A 449 8.80 -14.88 -1.09
CA ARG A 449 8.49 -13.43 -1.14
C ARG A 449 7.09 -13.13 -0.62
N TRP A 450 6.11 -13.95 -0.98
CA TRP A 450 4.74 -13.83 -0.48
C TRP A 450 4.69 -13.99 1.04
N LEU A 451 5.36 -15.01 1.59
CA LEU A 451 5.39 -15.28 3.01
C LEU A 451 6.14 -14.21 3.78
N TYR A 452 7.29 -13.77 3.28
CA TYR A 452 8.04 -12.63 3.83
C TYR A 452 7.18 -11.36 3.87
N THR A 453 6.50 -11.05 2.76
CA THR A 453 5.61 -9.88 2.69
C THR A 453 4.48 -9.98 3.70
N ALA A 454 3.84 -11.16 3.81
CA ALA A 454 2.75 -11.40 4.74
C ALA A 454 3.19 -11.31 6.22
N VAL A 455 4.31 -11.95 6.58
CA VAL A 455 4.89 -11.93 7.94
C VAL A 455 5.21 -10.50 8.36
N THR A 456 5.80 -9.70 7.46
CA THR A 456 6.23 -8.32 7.76
C THR A 456 5.07 -7.31 7.83
N ARG A 457 3.82 -7.73 7.62
CA ARG A 457 2.64 -6.87 7.86
C ARG A 457 2.28 -6.76 9.35
N ALA A 458 2.74 -7.71 10.17
CA ALA A 458 2.47 -7.75 11.61
C ALA A 458 3.37 -6.80 12.38
N LYS A 459 2.77 -5.92 13.20
CA LYS A 459 3.51 -5.02 14.10
C LYS A 459 3.87 -5.70 15.42
N GLU A 460 2.92 -6.43 16.02
CA GLU A 460 3.10 -7.01 17.36
C GLU A 460 2.75 -8.49 17.44
N LYS A 461 1.73 -8.96 16.70
CA LYS A 461 1.29 -10.35 16.81
C LYS A 461 1.05 -10.97 15.44
N LEU A 462 1.63 -12.15 15.24
CA LEU A 462 1.44 -12.98 14.07
C LEU A 462 0.88 -14.35 14.48
N TYR A 463 -0.26 -14.70 13.91
CA TYR A 463 -0.89 -16.00 14.07
C TYR A 463 -0.80 -16.80 12.78
N LEU A 464 -0.38 -18.07 12.88
CA LEU A 464 -0.25 -18.99 11.76
C LEU A 464 -1.37 -20.03 11.82
N ILE A 465 -2.18 -20.10 10.77
CA ILE A 465 -3.36 -20.97 10.69
C ILE A 465 -3.14 -22.05 9.65
N GLY A 466 -3.41 -23.30 10.03
CA GLY A 466 -3.44 -24.44 9.10
C GLY A 466 -2.07 -24.94 8.64
N PHE A 467 -0.98 -24.32 9.10
CA PHE A 467 0.37 -24.78 8.83
C PHE A 467 0.60 -26.18 9.41
N LYS A 468 1.12 -27.09 8.57
CA LYS A 468 1.52 -28.46 8.93
C LYS A 468 2.75 -28.49 9.84
N ASN A 469 3.00 -29.63 10.50
CA ASN A 469 4.10 -29.78 11.47
C ASN A 469 5.48 -29.60 10.85
N ASP A 470 5.67 -29.98 9.59
CA ASP A 470 6.92 -29.85 8.83
C ASP A 470 7.34 -28.39 8.58
N PHE A 471 6.43 -27.42 8.80
CA PHE A 471 6.71 -25.98 8.73
C PHE A 471 7.25 -25.41 10.05
N PHE A 472 7.61 -26.21 11.04
CA PHE A 472 8.08 -25.73 12.34
C PHE A 472 9.36 -26.47 12.76
N GLU A 473 10.30 -25.72 13.33
CA GLU A 473 11.44 -26.30 14.03
C GLU A 473 10.94 -27.10 15.25
N GLU A 474 11.64 -28.18 15.60
CA GLU A 474 11.31 -29.04 16.75
C GLU A 474 11.44 -28.33 18.11
#